data_AF-A0A972AV97-F1
#
_entry.id   AF-A0A972AV97-F1
#
_cell.length_a   1.000
_cell.length_b   1.000
_cell.length_c   1.000
_cell.angle_alpha   90.00
_cell.angle_beta   90.00
_cell.angle_gamma   90.00
#
_symmetry.space_group_name_H-M   'P 1'
#
loop_
_entity.id
_entity.type
_entity.pdbx_description
1 polymer ?
#
loop_
_entity_poly.entity_id
_entity_poly.type
_entity_poly.pdbx_seq_one_letter_code
_entity_poly.pdbx_strand_id
1 'polypeptide(L)'
;MEGVILALLQHMPVKTAAREVGEHDTRLWRVLNHYVSDALKERSFSDVKDIGIDEYSHSGHDYITVILSLPTGKHSKARVLDIEDGKGNDTVALFGAKFSELGGRDRAKSSILSKTRYLWLKNRENLKPEQRERLDALLELKNLDTAIAYDFRLRLQSIYENSEDRETACWHYENLVADMHNSGIKELARAAKSLIGNAVEILNYFDSKR
;
A
#
# COMPACT_ATOMS: atom_id res chain seq x y z
N MET A 1 0.82 -27.99 30.05
CA MET A 1 2.20 -27.46 30.21
C MET A 1 2.52 -26.35 29.22
N GLU A 2 2.08 -26.41 27.96
CA GLU A 2 2.39 -25.39 26.94
C GLU A 2 2.01 -23.96 27.34
N GLY A 3 0.86 -23.74 28.00
CA GLY A 3 0.48 -22.41 28.49
C GLY A 3 1.49 -21.79 29.48
N VAL A 4 2.13 -22.60 30.32
CA VAL A 4 3.20 -22.15 31.24
C VAL A 4 4.45 -21.79 30.46
N ILE A 5 4.81 -22.58 29.44
CA ILE A 5 5.94 -22.30 28.56
C ILE A 5 5.74 -20.97 27.83
N LEU A 6 4.56 -20.75 27.23
CA LEU A 6 4.25 -19.50 26.52
C LEU A 6 4.29 -18.29 27.47
N ALA A 7 3.81 -18.43 28.70
CA ALA A 7 3.88 -17.35 29.70
C ALA A 7 5.34 -17.00 30.08
N LEU A 8 6.21 -18.00 30.23
CA LEU A 8 7.63 -17.78 30.49
C LEU A 8 8.30 -17.07 29.30
N LEU A 9 8.03 -17.52 28.07
CA LEU A 9 8.61 -16.97 26.85
C LEU A 9 8.27 -15.49 26.61
N GLN A 10 7.21 -14.95 27.20
CA GLN A 10 6.89 -13.52 27.15
C GLN A 10 7.85 -12.65 27.97
N HIS A 11 8.55 -13.23 28.93
CA HIS A 11 9.32 -12.50 29.93
C HIS A 11 10.80 -12.87 29.97
N MET A 12 11.22 -13.97 29.33
CA MET A 12 12.61 -14.40 29.32
C MET A 12 13.04 -15.07 28.01
N PRO A 13 14.34 -15.07 27.69
CA PRO A 13 14.86 -15.77 26.52
C PRO A 13 14.53 -17.26 26.53
N VAL A 14 14.34 -17.85 25.34
CA VAL A 14 13.99 -19.27 25.15
C VAL A 14 14.93 -20.21 25.91
N LYS A 15 16.24 -19.93 25.89
CA LYS A 15 17.26 -20.72 26.58
C LYS A 15 17.07 -20.72 28.11
N THR A 16 16.66 -19.59 28.68
CA THR A 16 16.38 -19.47 30.11
C THR A 16 15.11 -20.24 30.45
N ALA A 17 14.03 -20.02 29.69
CA ALA A 17 12.77 -20.73 29.90
C ALA A 17 12.95 -22.25 29.81
N ALA A 18 13.74 -22.73 28.85
CA ALA A 18 14.06 -24.15 28.67
C ALA A 18 14.70 -24.76 29.93
N ARG A 19 15.65 -24.04 30.54
CA ARG A 19 16.29 -24.45 31.79
C ARG A 19 15.30 -24.50 32.95
N GLU A 20 14.44 -23.50 33.09
CA GLU A 20 13.44 -23.44 34.19
C GLU A 20 12.43 -24.59 34.12
N VAL A 21 12.05 -25.02 32.91
CA VAL A 21 11.11 -26.13 32.71
C VAL A 21 11.79 -27.51 32.56
N GLY A 22 13.12 -27.57 32.60
CA GLY A 22 13.89 -28.81 32.47
C GLY A 22 13.89 -29.43 31.07
N GLU A 23 13.72 -28.63 30.02
CA GLU A 23 13.64 -29.08 28.62
C GLU A 23 14.76 -28.49 27.74
N HIS A 24 14.88 -29.00 26.52
CA HIS A 24 15.78 -28.43 25.52
C HIS A 24 15.12 -27.23 24.79
N ASP A 25 15.89 -26.17 24.55
CA ASP A 25 15.42 -24.96 23.86
C ASP A 25 14.80 -25.23 22.47
N THR A 26 15.32 -26.20 21.72
CA THR A 26 14.79 -26.64 20.43
C THR A 26 13.33 -27.09 20.51
N ARG A 27 12.90 -27.70 21.62
CA ARG A 27 11.49 -28.08 21.84
C ARG A 27 10.63 -26.85 22.07
N LEU A 28 11.10 -25.89 22.85
CA LEU A 28 10.39 -24.63 23.09
C LEU A 28 10.27 -23.82 21.79
N TRP A 29 11.31 -23.80 20.95
CA TRP A 29 11.24 -23.20 19.62
C TRP A 29 10.17 -23.84 18.73
N ARG A 30 10.01 -25.17 18.78
CA ARG A 30 8.94 -25.85 18.03
C ARG A 30 7.56 -25.42 18.50
N VAL A 31 7.35 -25.32 19.82
CA VAL A 31 6.10 -24.82 20.40
C VAL A 31 5.85 -23.37 19.98
N LEU A 32 6.86 -22.49 20.14
CA LEU A 32 6.76 -21.08 19.78
C LEU A 32 6.42 -20.90 18.30
N ASN A 33 7.16 -21.59 17.40
CA ASN A 33 6.96 -21.50 15.97
C ASN A 33 5.58 -21.99 15.53
N HIS A 34 5.04 -23.04 16.17
CA HIS A 34 3.69 -23.52 15.91
C HIS A 34 2.65 -22.42 16.20
N TYR A 35 2.65 -21.88 17.42
CA TYR A 35 1.68 -20.85 17.83
C TYR A 35 1.85 -19.53 17.06
N VAL A 36 3.08 -19.10 16.78
CA VAL A 36 3.35 -17.90 15.97
C VAL A 36 2.86 -18.10 14.54
N SER A 37 3.13 -19.27 13.94
CA SER A 37 2.68 -19.56 12.56
C SER A 37 1.16 -19.57 12.45
N ASP A 38 0.46 -20.14 13.44
CA ASP A 38 -1.00 -20.16 13.44
C ASP A 38 -1.58 -18.76 13.66
N ALA A 39 -1.01 -17.97 14.58
CA ALA A 39 -1.42 -16.58 14.77
C ALA A 39 -1.19 -15.70 13.53
N LEU A 40 -0.12 -15.95 12.76
CA LEU A 40 0.15 -15.23 11.51
C LEU A 40 -0.85 -15.55 10.40
N LYS A 41 -1.41 -16.76 10.35
CA LYS A 41 -2.43 -17.14 9.36
C LYS A 41 -3.75 -16.39 9.55
N GLU A 42 -4.11 -16.08 10.78
CA GLU A 42 -5.35 -15.37 11.12
C GLU A 42 -5.21 -13.85 11.06
N ARG A 43 -4.03 -13.35 10.70
CA ARG A 43 -3.73 -11.92 10.70
C ARG A 43 -4.53 -11.18 9.62
N SER A 44 -5.17 -10.07 10.00
CA SER A 44 -5.77 -9.10 9.08
C SER A 44 -5.16 -7.72 9.30
N PHE A 45 -5.12 -6.93 8.24
CA PHE A 45 -4.68 -5.52 8.25
C PHE A 45 -5.79 -4.51 7.98
N SER A 46 -7.04 -4.97 7.96
CA SER A 46 -8.21 -4.12 7.75
C SER A 46 -8.39 -3.02 8.80
N ASP A 47 -7.85 -3.24 10.01
CA ASP A 47 -7.84 -2.32 11.15
C ASP A 47 -6.73 -1.27 11.08
N VAL A 48 -5.72 -1.46 10.23
CA VAL A 48 -4.56 -0.57 10.12
C VAL A 48 -4.97 0.73 9.45
N LYS A 49 -4.63 1.85 10.10
CA LYS A 49 -4.97 3.20 9.62
C LYS A 49 -3.77 4.02 9.18
N ASP A 50 -2.62 3.83 9.83
CA ASP A 50 -1.37 4.53 9.54
C ASP A 50 -0.21 3.54 9.69
N ILE A 51 0.78 3.66 8.82
CA ILE A 51 1.97 2.81 8.78
C ILE A 51 3.23 3.64 8.94
N GLY A 52 4.08 3.23 9.89
CA GLY A 52 5.44 3.70 10.06
C GLY A 52 6.41 2.68 9.48
N ILE A 53 7.49 3.15 8.88
CA ILE A 53 8.57 2.33 8.38
C ILE A 53 9.82 2.83 9.06
N ASP A 54 10.57 1.92 9.68
CA ASP A 54 11.84 2.22 10.33
C ASP A 54 12.91 1.26 9.79
N GLU A 55 14.11 1.78 9.55
CA GLU A 55 15.23 0.99 9.02
C GLU A 55 16.27 0.83 10.11
N TYR A 56 16.63 -0.42 10.43
CA TYR A 56 17.66 -0.72 11.42
C TYR A 56 18.85 -1.40 10.74
N SER A 57 20.07 -0.92 11.02
CA SER A 57 21.30 -1.53 10.52
C SER A 57 21.99 -2.35 11.61
N HIS A 58 22.33 -3.60 11.30
CA HIS A 58 23.25 -4.41 12.09
C HIS A 58 24.56 -4.58 11.31
N SER A 59 25.71 -4.28 11.92
CA SER A 59 27.02 -4.49 11.29
C SER A 59 27.24 -3.79 9.91
N GLY A 60 26.81 -2.53 9.78
CA GLY A 60 27.18 -1.64 8.67
C GLY A 60 26.52 -1.89 7.30
N HIS A 61 26.14 -3.13 7.00
CA HIS A 61 25.58 -3.50 5.69
C HIS A 61 24.40 -4.48 5.76
N ASP A 62 24.02 -4.97 6.94
CA ASP A 62 22.83 -5.78 7.13
C ASP A 62 21.69 -4.87 7.60
N TYR A 63 20.65 -4.75 6.77
CA TYR A 63 19.52 -3.87 7.03
C TYR A 63 18.27 -4.70 7.24
N ILE A 64 17.48 -4.35 8.24
CA ILE A 64 16.12 -4.82 8.39
C ILE A 64 15.19 -3.61 8.31
N THR A 65 14.14 -3.73 7.52
CA THR A 65 13.06 -2.75 7.45
C THR A 65 11.92 -3.25 8.34
N VAL A 66 11.62 -2.49 9.39
CA VAL A 66 10.53 -2.78 10.33
C VAL A 66 9.34 -1.94 9.96
N ILE A 67 8.20 -2.60 9.78
CA ILE A 67 6.96 -1.97 9.35
C ILE A 67 5.95 -2.05 10.47
N LEU A 68 5.45 -0.90 10.89
CA LEU A 68 4.67 -0.71 12.10
C LEU A 68 3.30 -0.13 11.76
N SER A 69 2.24 -0.61 12.40
CA SER A 69 1.01 0.15 12.51
C SER A 69 1.21 1.23 13.56
N LEU A 70 0.97 2.49 13.17
CA LEU A 70 1.05 3.62 14.06
C LEU A 70 -0.25 3.80 14.85
N PRO A 71 -0.14 4.20 16.13
CA PRO A 71 -1.30 4.48 16.95
C PRO A 71 -2.04 5.73 16.46
N THR A 72 -3.34 5.61 16.23
CA THR A 72 -4.22 6.69 15.75
C THR A 72 -5.15 7.26 16.82
N GLY A 73 -5.10 6.74 18.04
CA GLY A 73 -5.87 7.23 19.17
C GLY A 73 -5.16 7.06 20.51
N LYS A 74 -5.70 7.68 21.56
CA LYS A 74 -5.11 7.73 22.91
C LYS A 74 -4.84 6.36 23.56
N HIS A 75 -5.48 5.31 23.05
CA HIS A 75 -5.39 3.93 23.57
C HIS A 75 -4.88 2.89 22.57
N SER A 76 -4.58 3.28 21.33
CA SER A 76 -3.96 2.35 20.37
C SER A 76 -2.47 2.24 20.66
N LYS A 77 -1.91 1.03 20.60
CA LYS A 77 -0.47 0.79 20.67
C LYS A 77 0.09 0.55 19.28
N ALA A 78 1.35 0.89 19.08
CA ALA A 78 2.06 0.47 17.87
C ALA A 78 2.13 -1.06 17.80
N ARG A 79 1.99 -1.62 16.61
CA ARG A 79 2.07 -3.07 16.35
C ARG A 79 2.97 -3.33 15.16
N VAL A 80 3.90 -4.27 15.28
CA VAL A 80 4.71 -4.72 14.13
C VAL A 80 3.79 -5.43 13.14
N LEU A 81 3.78 -4.94 11.91
CA LEU A 81 3.07 -5.51 10.78
C LEU A 81 3.99 -6.39 9.96
N ASP A 82 5.25 -6.01 9.79
CA ASP A 82 6.20 -6.82 9.06
C ASP A 82 7.64 -6.50 9.38
N ILE A 83 8.51 -7.44 9.02
CA ILE A 83 9.95 -7.27 9.02
C ILE A 83 10.43 -7.87 7.70
N GLU A 84 11.19 -7.08 6.96
CA GLU A 84 11.73 -7.46 5.66
C GLU A 84 13.23 -7.19 5.64
N ASP A 85 13.98 -8.11 5.05
CA ASP A 85 15.42 -7.95 4.88
C ASP A 85 15.71 -6.88 3.81
N GLY A 86 16.77 -6.11 4.03
CA GLY A 86 17.18 -5.01 3.17
C GLY A 86 16.56 -3.66 3.53
N LYS A 87 16.68 -2.73 2.58
CA LYS A 87 16.21 -1.34 2.71
C LYS A 87 15.71 -0.80 1.38
N GLY A 88 14.92 0.26 1.46
CA GLY A 88 14.50 1.02 0.28
C GLY A 88 13.28 0.47 -0.44
N ASN A 89 13.18 0.78 -1.74
CA ASN A 89 11.92 0.73 -2.47
C ASN A 89 11.37 -0.70 -2.65
N ASP A 90 12.24 -1.68 -2.87
CA ASP A 90 11.86 -3.07 -3.14
C ASP A 90 11.19 -3.70 -1.91
N THR A 91 11.76 -3.46 -0.74
CA THR A 91 11.22 -3.89 0.55
C THR A 91 9.82 -3.32 0.80
N VAL A 92 9.61 -2.06 0.43
CA VAL A 92 8.31 -1.40 0.57
C VAL A 92 7.27 -1.96 -0.42
N ALA A 93 7.70 -2.35 -1.62
CA ALA A 93 6.82 -2.95 -2.62
C ALA A 93 6.34 -4.34 -2.18
N LEU A 94 7.25 -5.17 -1.68
CA LEU A 94 6.95 -6.50 -1.11
C LEU A 94 5.90 -6.40 0.00
N PHE A 95 6.13 -5.50 0.97
CA PHE A 95 5.17 -5.28 2.03
C PHE A 95 3.83 -4.76 1.51
N GLY A 96 3.83 -3.85 0.54
CA GLY A 96 2.59 -3.31 -0.01
C GLY A 96 1.69 -4.39 -0.64
N ALA A 97 2.29 -5.37 -1.32
CA ALA A 97 1.57 -6.52 -1.89
C ALA A 97 0.93 -7.36 -0.77
N LYS A 98 1.72 -7.76 0.23
CA LYS A 98 1.26 -8.48 1.43
C LYS A 98 0.21 -7.70 2.20
N PHE A 99 0.38 -6.38 2.29
CA PHE A 99 -0.53 -5.51 3.02
C PHE A 99 -1.92 -5.54 2.42
N SER A 100 -1.97 -5.53 1.09
CA SER A 100 -3.20 -5.55 0.31
C SER A 100 -3.87 -6.93 0.33
N GLU A 101 -3.08 -8.01 0.28
CA GLU A 101 -3.57 -9.39 0.43
C GLU A 101 -4.27 -9.61 1.79
N LEU A 102 -3.72 -9.03 2.86
CA LEU A 102 -4.29 -9.13 4.22
C LEU A 102 -5.42 -8.11 4.50
N GLY A 103 -5.94 -7.44 3.47
CA GLY A 103 -7.10 -6.54 3.55
C GLY A 103 -6.79 -5.13 4.04
N GLY A 104 -5.53 -4.70 3.98
CA GLY A 104 -5.11 -3.36 4.34
C GLY A 104 -5.65 -2.28 3.40
N ARG A 105 -6.00 -1.12 3.96
CA ARG A 105 -6.58 0.01 3.22
C ARG A 105 -5.57 1.11 2.94
N ASP A 106 -5.88 1.89 1.91
CA ASP A 106 -4.90 2.77 1.30
C ASP A 106 -4.45 3.97 2.12
N ARG A 107 -5.33 4.49 2.97
CA ARG A 107 -4.99 5.56 3.92
C ARG A 107 -3.81 5.18 4.81
N ALA A 108 -3.64 3.88 5.09
CA ALA A 108 -2.54 3.37 5.89
C ALA A 108 -1.20 3.38 5.16
N LYS A 109 -1.19 3.36 3.82
CA LYS A 109 0.04 3.37 3.01
C LYS A 109 0.67 4.77 2.90
N SER A 110 0.28 5.74 3.74
CA SER A 110 0.72 7.14 3.65
C SER A 110 2.25 7.31 3.66
N SER A 111 2.99 6.46 4.37
CA SER A 111 4.47 6.50 4.36
C SER A 111 5.06 6.00 3.04
N ILE A 112 4.46 4.97 2.43
CA ILE A 112 4.83 4.44 1.11
C ILE A 112 4.62 5.47 0.00
N LEU A 113 3.54 6.24 0.12
CA LEU A 113 3.19 7.34 -0.78
C LEU A 113 3.98 8.63 -0.51
N SER A 114 4.79 8.67 0.55
CA SER A 114 5.61 9.84 0.85
C SER A 114 6.57 10.14 -0.29
N LYS A 115 6.68 11.43 -0.68
CA LYS A 115 7.51 11.92 -1.79
C LYS A 115 7.17 11.31 -3.17
N THR A 116 6.03 10.63 -3.34
CA THR A 116 5.61 10.03 -4.62
C THR A 116 4.82 10.98 -5.53
N ARG A 117 4.43 12.18 -5.06
CA ARG A 117 3.58 13.14 -5.79
C ARG A 117 3.96 13.31 -7.26
N TYR A 118 5.24 13.52 -7.56
CA TYR A 118 5.71 13.77 -8.92
C TYR A 118 5.77 12.52 -9.80
N LEU A 119 5.74 11.32 -9.21
CA LEU A 119 5.62 10.06 -9.96
C LEU A 119 4.26 9.98 -10.66
N TRP A 120 3.20 10.45 -9.99
CA TRP A 120 1.82 10.42 -10.49
C TRP A 120 1.49 11.56 -11.45
N LEU A 121 2.18 12.71 -11.33
CA LEU A 121 1.87 13.92 -12.07
C LEU A 121 2.66 14.08 -13.37
N LYS A 122 3.82 13.43 -13.49
CA LYS A 122 4.60 13.45 -14.72
C LYS A 122 4.13 12.35 -15.65
N ASN A 123 4.19 12.61 -16.95
CA ASN A 123 4.05 11.55 -17.93
C ASN A 123 5.22 10.57 -17.82
N ARG A 124 4.96 9.29 -18.15
CA ARG A 124 5.88 8.19 -17.89
C ARG A 124 7.21 8.33 -18.64
N GLU A 125 7.20 8.93 -19.83
CA GLU A 125 8.38 9.24 -20.64
C GLU A 125 9.29 10.30 -20.02
N ASN A 126 8.75 11.15 -19.13
CA ASN A 126 9.49 12.22 -18.45
C ASN A 126 10.04 11.81 -17.08
N LEU A 127 9.85 10.54 -16.69
CA LEU A 127 10.36 9.98 -15.45
C LEU A 127 11.76 9.40 -15.65
N LYS A 128 12.63 9.61 -14.66
CA LYS A 128 13.94 8.91 -14.59
C LYS A 128 13.72 7.39 -14.46
N PRO A 129 14.69 6.54 -14.86
CA PRO A 129 14.60 5.09 -14.70
C PRO A 129 14.14 4.64 -13.31
N GLU A 130 14.82 5.10 -12.26
CA GLU A 130 14.48 4.80 -10.86
C GLU A 130 13.06 5.25 -10.46
N GLN A 131 12.58 6.36 -11.04
CA GLN A 131 11.24 6.86 -10.79
C GLN A 131 10.16 6.01 -11.48
N ARG A 132 10.48 5.46 -12.66
CA ARG A 132 9.59 4.54 -13.37
C ARG A 132 9.48 3.22 -12.63
N GLU A 133 10.60 2.64 -12.19
CA GLU A 133 10.61 1.44 -11.36
C GLU A 133 9.79 1.64 -10.08
N ARG A 134 9.95 2.79 -9.41
CA ARG A 134 9.16 3.12 -8.23
C ARG A 134 7.66 3.27 -8.55
N LEU A 135 7.30 3.87 -9.68
CA LEU A 135 5.91 3.98 -10.10
C LEU A 135 5.32 2.60 -10.41
N ASP A 136 6.03 1.77 -11.17
CA ASP A 136 5.60 0.42 -11.54
C ASP A 136 5.36 -0.43 -10.26
N ALA A 137 6.28 -0.38 -9.29
CA ALA A 137 6.10 -1.03 -7.99
C ALA A 137 4.86 -0.54 -7.21
N LEU A 138 4.50 0.74 -7.32
CA LEU A 138 3.31 1.30 -6.69
C LEU A 138 2.03 0.88 -7.42
N LEU A 139 2.08 0.71 -8.74
CA LEU A 139 0.94 0.26 -9.56
C LEU A 139 0.60 -1.22 -9.33
N GLU A 140 1.56 -2.05 -8.94
CA GLU A 140 1.34 -3.44 -8.54
C GLU A 140 0.62 -3.59 -7.19
N LEU A 141 0.56 -2.52 -6.40
CA LEU A 141 -0.13 -2.55 -5.12
C LEU A 141 -1.65 -2.61 -5.33
N LYS A 142 -2.23 -3.78 -5.03
CA LYS A 142 -3.68 -3.95 -5.05
C LYS A 142 -4.37 -2.94 -4.12
N ASN A 143 -5.53 -2.46 -4.55
CA ASN A 143 -6.36 -1.52 -3.78
C ASN A 143 -5.66 -0.20 -3.42
N LEU A 144 -4.76 0.30 -4.28
CA LEU A 144 -4.22 1.65 -4.16
C LEU A 144 -5.16 2.67 -4.80
N ASP A 145 -5.96 3.38 -4.00
CA ASP A 145 -6.82 4.50 -4.41
C ASP A 145 -6.02 5.52 -5.24
N THR A 146 -4.74 5.74 -4.90
CA THR A 146 -3.86 6.63 -5.68
C THR A 146 -3.51 6.05 -7.06
N ALA A 147 -3.30 4.73 -7.18
CA ALA A 147 -3.11 4.09 -8.49
C ALA A 147 -4.40 4.10 -9.31
N ILE A 148 -5.55 3.84 -8.67
CA ILE A 148 -6.87 3.92 -9.32
C ILE A 148 -7.11 5.35 -9.85
N ALA A 149 -6.84 6.37 -9.04
CA ALA A 149 -6.94 7.76 -9.47
C ALA A 149 -5.96 8.11 -10.61
N TYR A 150 -4.76 7.52 -10.60
CA TYR A 150 -3.79 7.67 -11.68
C TYR A 150 -4.27 7.02 -12.99
N ASP A 151 -4.93 5.87 -12.94
CA ASP A 151 -5.56 5.24 -14.10
C ASP A 151 -6.61 6.17 -14.74
N PHE A 152 -7.50 6.76 -13.93
CA PHE A 152 -8.47 7.73 -14.43
C PHE A 152 -7.83 8.96 -15.07
N ARG A 153 -6.69 9.44 -14.54
CA ARG A 153 -5.91 10.52 -15.16
C ARG A 153 -5.40 10.10 -16.55
N LEU A 154 -4.86 8.89 -16.67
CA LEU A 154 -4.38 8.35 -17.95
C LEU A 154 -5.51 8.15 -18.97
N ARG A 155 -6.66 7.66 -18.52
CA ARG A 155 -7.86 7.53 -19.36
C ARG A 155 -8.32 8.89 -19.86
N LEU A 156 -8.36 9.92 -19.00
CA LEU A 156 -8.69 11.28 -19.42
C LEU A 156 -7.69 11.80 -20.46
N GLN A 157 -6.39 11.60 -20.25
CA GLN A 157 -5.34 11.97 -21.21
C GLN A 157 -5.54 11.26 -22.57
N SER A 158 -5.83 9.96 -22.54
CA SER A 158 -6.10 9.15 -23.74
C SER A 158 -7.27 9.69 -24.57
N ILE A 159 -8.31 10.26 -23.94
CA ILE A 159 -9.43 10.89 -24.66
C ILE A 159 -8.93 12.03 -25.55
N TYR A 160 -8.04 12.90 -25.04
CA TYR A 160 -7.48 14.02 -25.80
C TYR A 160 -6.53 13.58 -26.92
N GLU A 161 -5.75 12.53 -26.66
CA GLU A 161 -4.75 12.02 -27.59
C GLU A 161 -5.38 11.22 -28.73
N ASN A 162 -6.39 10.39 -28.43
CA ASN A 162 -6.87 9.35 -29.34
C ASN A 162 -8.28 9.60 -29.92
N SER A 163 -9.05 10.57 -29.41
CA SER A 163 -10.35 10.88 -30.02
C SER A 163 -10.18 11.75 -31.26
N GLU A 164 -10.75 11.28 -32.37
CA GLU A 164 -10.69 11.97 -33.67
C GLU A 164 -11.68 13.13 -33.75
N ASP A 165 -12.84 12.99 -33.11
CA ASP A 165 -13.96 13.92 -33.17
C ASP A 165 -14.65 14.08 -31.80
N ARG A 166 -15.57 15.06 -31.73
CA ARG A 166 -16.31 15.37 -30.51
C ARG A 166 -17.24 14.24 -30.06
N GLU A 167 -17.88 13.54 -30.98
CA GLU A 167 -18.83 12.46 -30.66
C GLU A 167 -18.10 11.31 -29.97
N THR A 168 -16.99 10.87 -30.55
CA THR A 168 -16.10 9.85 -29.98
C THR A 168 -15.57 10.29 -28.60
N ALA A 169 -15.11 11.54 -28.48
CA ALA A 169 -14.63 12.07 -27.21
C ALA A 169 -15.73 12.12 -26.14
N CYS A 170 -16.95 12.51 -26.51
CA CYS A 170 -18.11 12.59 -25.62
C CYS A 170 -18.44 11.21 -25.05
N TRP A 171 -18.50 10.18 -25.89
CA TRP A 171 -18.78 8.81 -25.45
C TRP A 171 -17.74 8.31 -24.43
N HIS A 172 -16.44 8.50 -24.72
CA HIS A 172 -15.39 8.12 -23.76
C HIS A 172 -15.45 8.92 -22.47
N TYR A 173 -15.76 10.21 -22.56
CA TYR A 173 -15.85 11.11 -21.42
C TYR A 173 -17.00 10.74 -20.48
N GLU A 174 -18.18 10.41 -21.03
CA GLU A 174 -19.33 9.94 -20.28
C GLU A 174 -19.03 8.65 -19.51
N ASN A 175 -18.40 7.69 -20.17
CA ASN A 175 -17.96 6.45 -19.52
C ASN A 175 -16.93 6.71 -18.42
N LEU A 176 -15.97 7.61 -18.66
CA LEU A 176 -14.97 8.00 -17.66
C LEU A 176 -15.63 8.55 -16.38
N VAL A 177 -16.53 9.53 -16.52
CA VAL A 177 -17.14 10.18 -15.35
C VAL A 177 -18.09 9.23 -14.60
N ALA A 178 -18.76 8.32 -15.31
CA ALA A 178 -19.59 7.27 -14.71
C ALA A 178 -18.74 6.31 -13.86
N ASP A 179 -17.63 5.83 -14.40
CA ASP A 179 -16.70 4.95 -13.68
C ASP A 179 -16.07 5.66 -12.46
N MET A 180 -15.70 6.93 -12.60
CA MET A 180 -15.18 7.72 -11.47
C MET A 180 -16.21 7.82 -10.33
N HIS A 181 -17.50 7.98 -10.67
CA HIS A 181 -18.59 8.00 -9.69
C HIS A 181 -18.76 6.66 -8.96
N ASN A 182 -18.58 5.55 -9.69
CA ASN A 182 -18.75 4.19 -9.18
C ASN A 182 -17.47 3.60 -8.54
N SER A 183 -16.36 4.34 -8.55
CA SER A 183 -15.06 3.90 -8.03
C SER A 183 -15.01 3.66 -6.51
N GLY A 184 -15.99 4.18 -5.76
CA GLY A 184 -15.97 4.15 -4.29
C GLY A 184 -15.02 5.18 -3.64
N ILE A 185 -14.26 5.94 -4.43
CA ILE A 185 -13.33 6.96 -3.96
C ILE A 185 -14.03 8.33 -3.98
N LYS A 186 -14.20 8.93 -2.80
CA LYS A 186 -14.95 10.18 -2.62
C LYS A 186 -14.35 11.35 -3.41
N GLU A 187 -13.02 11.41 -3.47
CA GLU A 187 -12.26 12.43 -4.18
C GLU A 187 -12.49 12.33 -5.69
N LEU A 188 -12.55 11.11 -6.25
CA LEU A 188 -12.89 10.89 -7.66
C LEU A 188 -14.34 11.24 -7.96
N ALA A 189 -15.28 10.87 -7.09
CA ALA A 189 -16.68 11.27 -7.25
C ALA A 189 -16.86 12.80 -7.22
N ARG A 190 -16.03 13.53 -6.45
CA ARG A 190 -16.01 14.99 -6.48
C ARG A 190 -15.40 15.52 -7.78
N ALA A 191 -14.31 14.94 -8.24
CA ALA A 191 -13.70 15.32 -9.52
C ALA A 191 -14.65 15.07 -10.70
N ALA A 192 -15.35 13.94 -10.73
CA ALA A 192 -16.37 13.61 -11.73
C ALA A 192 -17.47 14.68 -11.81
N LYS A 193 -17.98 15.14 -10.66
CA LYS A 193 -18.96 16.25 -10.62
C LYS A 193 -18.41 17.53 -11.24
N SER A 194 -17.14 17.86 -10.97
CA SER A 194 -16.48 19.02 -11.57
C SER A 194 -16.32 18.85 -13.08
N LEU A 195 -15.94 17.66 -13.54
CA LEU A 195 -15.80 17.32 -14.96
C LEU A 195 -17.14 17.48 -15.68
N ILE A 196 -18.21 16.87 -15.15
CA ILE A 196 -19.58 17.00 -15.68
C ILE A 196 -20.01 18.46 -15.77
N GLY A 197 -19.77 19.25 -14.72
CA GLY A 197 -20.12 20.67 -14.69
C GLY A 197 -19.42 21.52 -15.75
N ASN A 198 -18.27 21.08 -16.26
CA ASN A 198 -17.47 21.77 -17.28
C ASN A 198 -17.40 21.00 -18.61
N ALA A 199 -18.25 19.98 -18.80
CA ALA A 199 -18.14 19.04 -19.92
C ALA A 199 -18.25 19.74 -21.28
N VAL A 200 -19.11 20.76 -21.40
CA VAL A 200 -19.28 21.53 -22.64
C VAL A 200 -17.97 22.21 -23.05
N GLU A 201 -17.34 22.95 -22.13
CA GLU A 201 -16.10 23.68 -22.40
C GLU A 201 -14.94 22.73 -22.70
N ILE A 202 -14.87 21.63 -21.96
CA ILE A 202 -13.86 20.59 -22.15
C ILE A 202 -13.98 19.94 -23.54
N LEU A 203 -15.18 19.56 -23.96
CA LEU A 203 -15.41 18.87 -25.22
C LEU A 203 -15.33 19.80 -26.44
N ASN A 204 -15.49 21.11 -26.26
CA ASN A 204 -15.30 22.10 -27.35
C ASN A 204 -13.87 22.06 -27.93
N TYR A 205 -12.88 21.58 -27.18
CA TYR A 205 -11.53 21.33 -27.68
C TYR A 205 -11.56 20.52 -28.99
N PHE A 206 -12.38 19.47 -29.07
CA PHE A 206 -12.43 18.56 -30.21
C PHE A 206 -13.10 19.16 -31.44
N ASP A 207 -13.97 20.17 -31.27
CA ASP A 207 -14.50 20.94 -32.40
C ASP A 207 -13.47 21.95 -32.94
N SER A 208 -12.62 22.47 -32.05
CA SER A 208 -11.60 23.48 -32.35
C SER A 208 -10.28 22.91 -32.87
N LYS A 209 -10.06 21.59 -32.78
CA LYS A 209 -8.83 20.88 -33.17
C LYS A 209 -8.60 20.82 -34.71
N ARG A 210 -9.42 21.52 -35.50
CA ARG A 210 -9.29 21.59 -36.97
C ARG A 210 -8.12 22.44 -37.42
#